data_AF-A0A1Y4DJK9-F1
#
_entry.id   AF-A0A1Y4DJK9-F1
#
_cell.length_a   1.000
_cell.length_b   1.000
_cell.length_c   1.000
_cell.angle_alpha   90.00
_cell.angle_beta   90.00
_cell.angle_gamma   90.00
#
_symmetry.space_group_name_H-M   'P 1'
#
loop_
_entity.id
_entity.type
_entity.pdbx_description
1 polymer ?
#
loop_
_entity_poly.entity_id
_entity_poly.type
_entity_poly.pdbx_seq_one_letter_code
_entity_poly.pdbx_strand_id
1 'polypeptide(L)'
;MAEAGIGVDIVEISRMEQILERTPSFAQRLFTDEERAYCDASARPAAHYACRFAAREAVLKALGTGFGQGVCRSDVSVSRDKNGKPLAVLSGRAAEIAQHQGIVEVALSLSFTTDLAIANALAITADVRPKPKDVKEDDRTKIAKSFREARAVLDELDSASIIELSASDGETA
;
A
#
# COMPACT_ATOMS: atom_id res chain seq x y z
N MET A 1 14.02 14.56 -11.67
CA MET A 1 12.76 13.89 -11.29
C MET A 1 13.03 12.40 -11.34
N ALA A 2 12.76 11.67 -10.27
CA ALA A 2 12.98 10.23 -10.27
C ALA A 2 11.90 9.57 -11.15
N GLU A 3 12.32 8.99 -12.27
CA GLU A 3 11.50 8.05 -13.03
C GLU A 3 11.23 6.83 -12.15
N ALA A 4 10.01 6.30 -12.20
CA ALA A 4 9.61 5.13 -11.41
C ALA A 4 10.60 3.96 -11.63
N GLY A 5 11.06 3.35 -10.53
CA GLY A 5 11.99 2.23 -10.57
C GLY A 5 11.29 0.88 -10.60
N ILE A 6 11.83 -0.08 -11.34
CA ILE A 6 11.34 -1.47 -11.37
C ILE A 6 12.46 -2.42 -10.96
N GLY A 7 12.09 -3.49 -10.27
CA GLY A 7 12.99 -4.59 -9.96
C GLY A 7 12.29 -5.93 -10.03
N VAL A 8 13.00 -6.91 -10.59
CA VAL A 8 12.56 -8.30 -10.64
C VAL A 8 13.69 -9.18 -10.12
N ASP A 9 13.33 -10.20 -9.35
CA ASP A 9 14.27 -11.20 -8.90
C ASP A 9 13.67 -12.60 -8.85
N ILE A 10 14.51 -13.60 -9.09
CA ILE A 10 14.14 -15.02 -9.07
C ILE A 10 15.14 -15.82 -8.26
N VAL A 11 14.64 -16.73 -7.44
CA VAL A 11 15.43 -17.55 -6.52
C VAL A 11 15.04 -19.01 -6.70
N GLU A 12 16.04 -19.88 -6.85
CA GLU A 12 15.85 -21.33 -6.76
C GLU A 12 15.54 -21.75 -5.32
N ILE A 13 14.40 -22.41 -5.11
CA ILE A 13 13.94 -22.84 -3.79
C ILE A 13 14.87 -23.91 -3.21
N SER A 14 15.35 -24.83 -4.05
CA SER A 14 16.34 -25.85 -3.67
C SER A 14 17.62 -25.24 -3.13
N ARG A 15 18.07 -24.12 -3.72
CA ARG A 15 19.26 -23.39 -3.25
C ARG A 15 18.99 -22.72 -1.91
N MET A 16 17.80 -22.15 -1.70
CA MET A 16 17.41 -21.60 -0.39
C MET A 16 17.38 -22.68 0.68
N GLU A 17 16.80 -23.83 0.39
CA GLU A 17 16.76 -24.99 1.29
C GLU A 17 18.18 -25.42 1.71
N GLN A 18 19.08 -25.60 0.75
CA GLN A 18 20.48 -25.93 1.02
C GLN A 18 21.19 -24.88 1.89
N ILE A 19 20.91 -23.60 1.69
CA ILE A 19 21.50 -22.51 2.50
C ILE A 19 20.98 -22.58 3.94
N LEU A 20 19.67 -22.78 4.12
CA LEU A 20 19.05 -22.85 5.44
C LEU A 20 19.54 -24.07 6.23
N GLU A 21 19.71 -25.22 5.58
CA GLU A 21 20.26 -26.43 6.19
C GLU A 21 21.74 -26.26 6.56
N ARG A 22 22.56 -25.78 5.62
CA ARG A 22 24.01 -25.65 5.83
C ARG A 22 24.38 -24.51 6.78
N THR A 23 23.58 -23.45 6.81
CA THR A 23 23.85 -22.24 7.61
C THR A 23 22.57 -21.77 8.31
N PRO A 24 22.18 -22.38 9.44
CA PRO A 24 20.97 -21.99 10.17
C PRO A 24 20.95 -20.50 10.60
N SER A 25 22.13 -19.92 10.86
CA SER A 25 22.27 -18.49 11.19
C SER A 25 22.01 -17.54 10.02
N PHE A 26 21.89 -18.06 8.79
CA PHE A 26 21.55 -17.26 7.62
C PHE A 26 20.19 -16.59 7.80
N ALA A 27 19.18 -17.36 8.22
CA ALA A 27 17.84 -16.84 8.36
C ALA A 27 17.76 -15.73 9.41
N GLN A 28 18.43 -15.93 10.55
CA GLN A 28 18.48 -14.97 11.66
C GLN A 28 19.15 -13.65 11.28
N ARG A 29 20.16 -13.69 10.41
CA ARG A 29 20.89 -12.49 9.98
C ARG A 29 20.20 -11.70 8.88
N LEU A 30 19.37 -12.37 8.07
CA LEU A 30 18.78 -11.77 6.89
C LEU A 30 17.31 -11.40 7.08
N PHE A 31 16.53 -12.26 7.73
CA PHE A 31 15.09 -12.08 7.88
C PHE A 31 14.74 -11.58 9.28
N THR A 32 13.71 -10.74 9.35
CA THR A 32 13.17 -10.25 10.64
C THR A 32 12.48 -11.39 11.39
N ASP A 33 12.23 -11.19 12.69
CA ASP A 33 11.55 -12.18 13.52
C ASP A 33 10.14 -12.48 13.00
N GLU A 34 9.43 -11.45 12.52
CA GLU A 34 8.11 -11.58 11.88
C GLU A 34 8.17 -12.43 10.59
N GLU A 35 9.18 -12.18 9.74
CA GLU A 35 9.37 -12.93 8.50
C GLU A 35 9.67 -14.41 8.80
N ARG A 36 10.56 -14.68 9.77
CA ARG A 36 10.92 -16.06 10.15
C ARG A 36 9.73 -16.81 10.72
N ALA A 37 9.01 -16.19 11.67
CA ALA A 37 7.82 -16.79 12.25
C ALA A 37 6.76 -17.15 11.18
N TYR A 38 6.60 -16.30 10.17
CA TYR A 38 5.72 -16.60 9.05
C TYR A 38 6.24 -17.75 8.18
N CYS A 39 7.52 -17.73 7.80
CA CYS A 39 8.08 -18.75 6.91
C CYS A 39 8.09 -20.12 7.59
N ASP A 40 8.47 -20.18 8.87
CA ASP A 40 8.56 -21.41 9.64
C ASP A 40 7.19 -22.05 9.93
N ALA A 41 6.12 -21.24 9.96
CA ALA A 41 4.75 -21.73 10.10
C ALA A 41 4.15 -22.30 8.80
N SER A 42 4.82 -22.13 7.65
CA SER A 42 4.36 -22.65 6.37
C SER A 42 4.65 -24.14 6.22
N ALA A 43 3.82 -24.85 5.45
CA ALA A 43 4.10 -26.22 5.03
C ALA A 43 5.37 -26.35 4.17
N ARG A 44 5.82 -25.26 3.52
CA ARG A 44 7.04 -25.22 2.71
C ARG A 44 7.92 -24.02 3.08
N PRO A 45 8.62 -24.04 4.23
CA PRO A 45 9.37 -22.88 4.73
C PRO A 45 10.40 -22.33 3.74
N ALA A 46 11.18 -23.20 3.09
CA ALA A 46 12.20 -22.79 2.13
C ALA A 46 11.64 -21.97 0.95
N ALA A 47 10.43 -22.31 0.46
CA ALA A 47 9.78 -21.56 -0.61
C ALA A 47 9.39 -20.14 -0.15
N HIS A 48 8.92 -20.01 1.09
CA HIS A 48 8.54 -18.72 1.66
C HIS A 48 9.76 -17.84 1.93
N TYR A 49 10.84 -18.42 2.46
CA TYR A 49 12.13 -17.74 2.59
C TYR A 49 12.68 -17.29 1.23
N ALA A 50 12.60 -18.14 0.21
CA ALA A 50 13.00 -17.79 -1.16
C ALA A 50 12.19 -16.61 -1.71
N CYS A 51 10.86 -16.59 -1.52
CA CYS A 51 10.03 -15.44 -1.89
C CYS A 51 10.45 -14.15 -1.17
N ARG A 52 10.81 -14.21 0.13
CA ARG A 52 11.23 -13.02 0.88
C ARG A 52 12.61 -12.54 0.48
N PHE A 53 13.49 -13.47 0.14
CA PHE A 53 14.79 -13.15 -0.44
C PHE A 53 14.61 -12.45 -1.80
N ALA A 54 13.83 -13.03 -2.70
CA ALA A 54 13.53 -12.45 -4.01
C ALA A 54 12.89 -11.07 -3.88
N ALA A 55 11.94 -10.89 -2.95
CA ALA A 55 11.30 -9.61 -2.70
C ALA A 55 12.32 -8.54 -2.30
N ARG A 56 13.27 -8.90 -1.44
CA ARG A 56 14.34 -8.01 -0.98
C ARG A 56 15.20 -7.54 -2.14
N GLU A 57 15.67 -8.47 -2.96
CA GLU A 57 16.47 -8.16 -4.14
C GLU A 57 15.69 -7.32 -5.16
N ALA A 58 14.44 -7.67 -5.43
CA ALA A 58 13.58 -6.92 -6.33
C ALA A 58 13.40 -5.46 -5.86
N VAL A 59 13.16 -5.24 -4.56
CA VAL A 59 13.06 -3.89 -3.99
C VAL A 59 14.37 -3.13 -4.14
N LEU A 60 15.50 -3.74 -3.79
CA LEU A 60 16.82 -3.08 -3.90
C LEU A 60 17.19 -2.74 -5.35
N LYS A 61 16.75 -3.55 -6.31
CA LYS A 61 16.87 -3.26 -7.75
C LYS A 61 15.96 -2.09 -8.16
N ALA A 62 14.72 -2.06 -7.68
CA ALA A 62 13.81 -0.94 -7.92
C ALA A 62 14.33 0.40 -7.35
N LEU A 63 15.05 0.37 -6.23
CA LEU A 63 15.72 1.54 -5.65
C LEU A 63 17.03 1.92 -6.38
N GLY A 64 17.52 1.09 -7.30
CA GLY A 64 18.78 1.33 -8.02
C GLY A 64 20.05 1.15 -7.18
N THR A 65 19.98 0.46 -6.03
CA THR A 65 21.10 0.34 -5.09
C THR A 65 21.75 -1.04 -5.09
N GLY A 66 20.95 -2.09 -5.32
CA GLY A 66 21.33 -3.46 -4.94
C GLY A 66 21.64 -3.56 -3.43
N PHE A 67 22.42 -4.58 -3.02
CA PHE A 67 22.99 -4.67 -1.66
C PHE A 67 24.22 -3.74 -1.46
N GLY A 68 24.40 -2.74 -2.31
CA GLY A 68 25.48 -1.76 -2.22
C GLY A 68 25.07 -0.52 -1.40
N GLN A 69 25.91 0.52 -1.45
CA GLN A 69 25.61 1.86 -0.93
C GLN A 69 25.28 1.94 0.57
N GLY A 70 25.79 0.99 1.37
CA GLY A 70 25.56 0.94 2.81
C GLY A 70 24.22 0.35 3.22
N VAL A 71 23.46 -0.23 2.29
CA VAL A 71 22.19 -0.89 2.62
C VAL A 71 22.45 -2.18 3.39
N CYS A 72 21.95 -2.25 4.62
CA CYS A 72 22.05 -3.45 5.43
C CYS A 72 21.07 -4.51 4.95
N ARG A 73 21.41 -5.78 5.19
CA ARG A 73 20.57 -6.92 4.83
C ARG A 73 19.16 -6.83 5.41
N SER A 74 19.01 -6.28 6.61
CA SER A 74 17.74 -6.10 7.32
C SER A 74 16.93 -4.88 6.87
N ASP A 75 17.50 -3.98 6.05
CA ASP A 75 16.88 -2.68 5.74
C ASP A 75 15.61 -2.80 4.89
N VAL A 76 15.39 -3.95 4.25
CA VAL A 76 14.22 -4.22 3.42
C VAL A 76 13.57 -5.51 3.87
N SER A 77 12.38 -5.47 4.44
CA SER A 77 11.64 -6.67 4.84
C SER A 77 10.24 -6.71 4.20
N VAL A 78 9.57 -7.86 4.30
CA VAL A 78 8.21 -8.03 3.77
C VAL A 78 7.23 -8.36 4.87
N SER A 79 6.31 -7.43 5.14
CA SER A 79 5.13 -7.68 5.97
C SER A 79 3.91 -7.99 5.09
N ARG A 80 2.73 -8.12 5.70
CA ARG A 80 1.46 -8.37 4.99
C ARG A 80 0.33 -7.56 5.60
N ASP A 81 -0.60 -7.12 4.76
CA ASP A 81 -1.86 -6.55 5.24
C ASP A 81 -2.83 -7.63 5.76
N LYS A 82 -3.96 -7.18 6.29
CA LYS A 82 -5.05 -8.06 6.79
C LYS A 82 -5.64 -9.01 5.75
N ASN A 83 -5.45 -8.73 4.45
CA ASN A 83 -5.92 -9.54 3.34
C ASN A 83 -4.81 -10.45 2.79
N GLY A 84 -3.60 -10.43 3.39
CA GLY A 84 -2.44 -11.20 2.97
C GLY A 84 -1.61 -10.57 1.85
N LYS A 85 -1.92 -9.35 1.41
CA LYS A 85 -1.14 -8.64 0.38
C LYS A 85 0.26 -8.35 0.93
N PRO A 86 1.35 -8.70 0.21
CA PRO A 86 2.70 -8.40 0.65
C PRO A 86 2.98 -6.89 0.62
N LEU A 87 3.66 -6.40 1.65
CA LEU A 87 4.04 -4.99 1.82
C LEU A 87 5.57 -4.90 1.98
N ALA A 88 6.21 -4.06 1.18
CA ALA A 88 7.62 -3.73 1.37
C ALA A 88 7.75 -2.80 2.58
N VAL A 89 8.62 -3.17 3.51
CA VAL A 89 8.97 -2.34 4.67
C VAL A 89 10.43 -1.94 4.52
N LEU A 90 10.65 -0.65 4.32
CA LEU A 90 11.99 -0.05 4.22
C LEU A 90 12.38 0.55 5.57
N SER A 91 13.63 0.34 5.96
CA SER A 91 14.24 0.89 7.16
C SER A 91 15.70 1.23 6.88
N GLY A 92 16.36 1.89 7.83
CA GLY A 92 17.78 2.23 7.72
C GLY A 92 18.10 2.95 6.41
N ARG A 93 19.17 2.51 5.75
CA ARG A 93 19.68 3.16 4.54
C ARG A 93 18.74 3.03 3.35
N ALA A 94 17.99 1.92 3.23
CA ALA A 94 17.02 1.75 2.15
C ALA A 94 15.88 2.79 2.23
N ALA A 95 15.41 3.12 3.45
CA ALA A 95 14.39 4.14 3.66
C ALA A 95 14.89 5.54 3.30
N GLU A 96 16.13 5.88 3.69
CA GLU A 96 16.76 7.16 3.34
C GLU A 96 16.87 7.35 1.82
N ILE A 97 17.30 6.30 1.11
CA ILE A 97 17.45 6.34 -0.35
C ILE A 97 16.08 6.52 -1.01
N ALA A 98 15.07 5.76 -0.57
CA ALA A 98 13.71 5.90 -1.09
C ALA A 98 13.16 7.32 -0.87
N GLN A 99 13.37 7.90 0.31
CA GLN A 99 12.97 9.26 0.62
C GLN A 99 13.68 10.29 -0.27
N HIS A 100 15.00 10.17 -0.46
CA HIS A 100 15.77 11.06 -1.33
C HIS A 100 15.34 10.96 -2.80
N GLN A 101 14.90 9.78 -3.25
CA GLN A 101 14.35 9.58 -4.59
C GLN A 101 12.88 10.00 -4.71
N GLY A 102 12.22 10.44 -3.63
CA GLY A 102 10.80 10.82 -3.64
C GLY A 102 9.85 9.62 -3.81
N ILE A 103 10.31 8.41 -3.50
CA ILE A 103 9.50 7.19 -3.53
C ILE A 103 8.57 7.20 -2.31
N VAL A 104 7.28 7.08 -2.55
CA VAL A 104 6.24 7.08 -1.51
C VAL A 104 5.67 5.69 -1.24
N GLU A 105 5.83 4.76 -2.19
CA GLU A 105 5.33 3.40 -2.08
C GLU A 105 6.20 2.46 -2.92
N VAL A 106 6.42 1.24 -2.44
CA VAL A 106 6.99 0.15 -3.25
C VAL A 106 5.96 -0.97 -3.33
N ALA A 107 5.30 -1.09 -4.48
CA ALA A 107 4.34 -2.15 -4.73
C ALA A 107 5.06 -3.47 -4.97
N LEU A 108 4.67 -4.51 -4.23
CA LEU A 108 5.24 -5.85 -4.33
C LEU A 108 4.23 -6.87 -4.86
N SER A 109 4.71 -7.78 -5.70
CA SER A 109 4.01 -8.99 -6.10
C SER A 109 4.94 -10.18 -6.01
N LEU A 110 4.47 -11.28 -5.39
CA LEU A 110 5.26 -12.48 -5.12
C LEU A 110 4.53 -13.69 -5.71
N SER A 111 5.28 -14.61 -6.30
CA SER A 111 4.78 -15.90 -6.75
C SER A 111 5.86 -16.96 -6.59
N PHE A 112 5.46 -18.23 -6.53
CA PHE A 112 6.40 -19.34 -6.53
C PHE A 112 5.77 -20.62 -7.07
N THR A 113 6.62 -21.52 -7.56
CA THR A 113 6.27 -22.86 -8.01
C THR A 113 6.89 -23.90 -7.07
N THR A 114 7.04 -25.14 -7.53
CA THR A 114 7.83 -26.13 -6.81
C THR A 114 9.29 -25.68 -6.69
N ASP A 115 9.85 -25.11 -7.76
CA ASP A 115 11.31 -24.96 -7.91
C ASP A 115 11.79 -23.50 -7.79
N LEU A 116 10.93 -22.54 -8.15
CA LEU A 116 11.32 -21.15 -8.30
C LEU A 116 10.42 -20.24 -7.48
N ALA A 117 11.00 -19.24 -6.85
CA ALA A 117 10.31 -18.11 -6.25
C ALA A 117 10.66 -16.83 -7.01
N ILE A 118 9.67 -16.01 -7.33
CA ILE A 118 9.83 -14.76 -8.07
C ILE A 118 9.19 -13.60 -7.29
N ALA A 119 9.82 -12.43 -7.38
CA ALA A 119 9.27 -11.19 -6.89
C ALA A 119 9.40 -10.07 -7.91
N ASN A 120 8.38 -9.23 -7.98
CA ASN A 120 8.38 -7.99 -8.73
C ASN A 120 8.12 -6.81 -7.78
N ALA A 121 8.92 -5.75 -7.94
CA ALA A 121 8.84 -4.53 -7.16
C ALA A 121 8.71 -3.32 -8.09
N LEU A 122 7.78 -2.41 -7.78
CA LEU A 122 7.61 -1.15 -8.46
C LEU A 122 7.71 -0.01 -7.45
N ALA A 123 8.73 0.83 -7.59
CA ALA A 123 8.92 2.05 -6.81
C ALA A 123 8.07 3.18 -7.41
N ILE A 124 7.11 3.65 -6.63
CA ILE A 124 6.12 4.65 -7.04
C ILE A 124 6.48 5.97 -6.35
N THR A 125 6.68 7.01 -7.14
CA THR A 125 6.82 8.39 -6.66
C THR A 125 5.45 9.06 -6.57
N ALA A 126 5.36 10.17 -5.84
CA ALA A 126 4.11 10.93 -5.71
C ALA A 126 3.51 11.34 -7.07
N ASP A 127 4.36 11.64 -8.05
CA ASP A 127 3.98 12.11 -9.37
C ASP A 127 3.34 11.01 -10.25
N VAL A 128 3.72 9.75 -10.02
CA VAL A 128 3.27 8.59 -10.82
C VAL A 128 2.17 7.80 -10.12
N ARG A 129 1.88 8.10 -8.84
CA ARG A 129 0.84 7.40 -8.09
C ARG A 129 -0.52 7.58 -8.77
N PRO A 130 -1.25 6.50 -9.10
CA PRO A 130 -2.59 6.62 -9.65
C PRO A 130 -3.44 7.42 -8.68
N LYS A 131 -3.97 8.56 -9.13
CA LYS A 131 -4.92 9.34 -8.34
C LYS A 131 -6.10 8.43 -8.03
N PRO A 132 -6.58 8.37 -6.78
CA PRO A 132 -7.81 7.64 -6.49
C PRO A 132 -8.86 8.13 -7.47
N LYS A 133 -9.56 7.19 -8.14
CA LYS A 133 -10.72 7.57 -8.95
C LYS A 133 -11.58 8.42 -8.04
N ASP A 134 -11.89 9.66 -8.46
CA ASP A 134 -12.92 10.44 -7.80
C ASP A 134 -14.10 9.48 -7.66
N VAL A 135 -14.44 9.14 -6.42
CA VAL A 135 -15.71 8.48 -6.14
C VAL A 135 -16.70 9.49 -6.64
N LYS A 136 -17.24 9.29 -7.85
CA LYS A 136 -18.33 10.11 -8.36
C LYS A 136 -19.42 9.93 -7.32
N GLU A 137 -19.52 10.91 -6.43
CA GLU A 137 -20.62 11.05 -5.50
C GLU A 137 -21.88 10.89 -6.36
N ASP A 138 -22.61 9.79 -6.13
CA ASP A 138 -23.69 9.32 -6.99
C ASP A 138 -24.57 10.52 -7.36
N ASP A 139 -24.72 10.80 -8.65
CA ASP A 139 -25.42 12.01 -9.12
C ASP A 139 -26.83 12.08 -8.51
N ARG A 140 -27.44 10.93 -8.19
CA ARG A 140 -28.69 10.83 -7.42
C ARG A 140 -28.60 11.43 -6.02
N THR A 141 -27.49 11.21 -5.32
CA THR A 141 -27.24 11.74 -3.97
C THR A 141 -27.06 13.25 -4.00
N LYS A 142 -26.36 13.79 -5.02
CA LYS A 142 -26.25 15.24 -5.25
C LYS A 142 -27.61 15.87 -5.54
N ILE A 143 -28.35 15.29 -6.48
CA ILE A 143 -29.69 15.75 -6.84
C ILE A 143 -30.61 15.72 -5.61
N ALA A 144 -30.61 14.62 -4.85
CA ALA A 144 -31.42 14.49 -3.63
C ALA A 144 -31.03 15.47 -2.51
N LYS A 145 -29.77 15.91 -2.46
CA LYS A 145 -29.32 16.96 -1.52
C LYS A 145 -29.82 18.33 -1.97
N SER A 146 -29.64 18.67 -3.25
CA SER A 146 -30.13 19.94 -3.81
C SER A 146 -31.65 20.10 -3.72
N PHE A 147 -32.42 19.04 -3.96
CA PHE A 147 -33.88 19.08 -3.77
C PHE A 147 -34.29 19.29 -2.31
N ARG A 148 -33.57 18.70 -1.35
CA ARG A 148 -33.84 18.91 0.08
C ARG A 148 -33.56 20.35 0.50
N GLU A 149 -32.44 20.91 0.04
CA GLU A 149 -32.07 22.30 0.31
C GLU A 149 -33.09 23.28 -0.30
N ALA A 150 -33.49 23.08 -1.57
CA ALA A 150 -34.50 23.90 -2.22
C ALA A 150 -35.86 23.84 -1.50
N ARG A 151 -36.25 22.65 -1.02
CA ARG A 151 -37.51 22.49 -0.28
C ARG A 151 -37.48 23.17 1.08
N ALA A 152 -36.36 23.14 1.79
CA ALA A 152 -36.22 23.86 3.05
C ALA A 152 -36.37 25.38 2.88
N VAL A 153 -35.80 25.94 1.81
CA VAL A 153 -35.96 27.37 1.47
C VAL A 153 -37.43 27.71 1.15
N LEU A 154 -38.13 26.85 0.41
CA LEU A 154 -39.55 27.06 0.12
C LEU A 154 -40.41 26.97 1.40
N ASP A 155 -40.14 26.00 2.27
CA ASP A 155 -40.84 25.86 3.55
C ASP A 155 -40.62 27.11 4.44
N GLU A 156 -39.42 27.72 4.43
CA GLU A 156 -39.13 28.98 5.12
C GLU A 156 -39.90 30.17 4.54
N LEU A 157 -40.00 30.26 3.20
CA LEU A 157 -40.74 31.33 2.52
C LEU A 157 -42.25 31.23 2.76
N ASP A 158 -42.80 30.01 2.74
CA ASP A 158 -44.21 29.77 3.05
C ASP A 158 -44.51 30.12 4.51
N SER A 159 -43.60 29.77 5.43
CA SER A 159 -43.70 30.13 6.84
C SER A 159 -43.66 31.64 7.07
N ALA A 160 -42.79 32.37 6.35
CA ALA A 160 -42.71 33.82 6.40
C ALA A 160 -43.98 34.49 5.82
N SER A 161 -44.54 33.93 4.75
CA SER A 161 -45.77 34.43 4.12
C SER A 161 -47.01 34.25 5.02
N ILE A 162 -47.09 33.16 5.77
CA ILE A 162 -48.18 32.92 6.75
C ILE A 162 -48.10 33.91 7.93
N ILE A 163 -46.88 34.27 8.36
CA ILE A 163 -46.68 35.27 9.43
C ILE A 163 -47.13 36.65 8.96
N GLU A 164 -46.83 37.05 7.71
CA GLU A 164 -47.28 38.34 7.15
C GLU A 164 -48.80 38.44 7.00
N LEU A 165 -49.51 37.38 6.58
CA LEU A 165 -50.98 37.39 6.52
C LEU A 165 -51.65 37.41 7.90
N SER A 166 -51.07 36.74 8.90
CA SER A 166 -51.64 36.75 10.27
C SER A 166 -51.41 38.08 11.01
N ALA A 167 -50.41 38.86 10.60
CA ALA A 167 -50.17 40.20 11.14
C ALA A 167 -51.14 41.26 10.56
N SER A 168 -51.68 41.07 9.35
CA SER A 168 -52.66 41.99 8.75
C SER A 168 -54.10 41.78 9.22
N ASP A 169 -54.45 40.59 9.73
CA ASP A 169 -55.80 40.28 10.22
C ASP A 169 -56.05 40.72 11.68
N GLY A 170 -55.02 41.21 12.38
CA GLY A 170 -55.09 41.67 13.78
C GLY A 170 -55.50 43.13 13.98
N GLU A 171 -55.73 43.90 12.91
CA GLU A 171 -55.99 45.34 12.97
C GLU A 171 -57.41 45.70 12.48
N THR A 172 -58.43 44.89 12.82
CA THR A 172 -59.84 45.34 12.81
C THR A 172 -60.67 44.67 13.90
N ALA A 173 -60.62 45.22 15.13
CA ALA A 173 -61.71 45.25 16.10
C ALA A 173 -61.39 46.24 17.23
#